data_AF-A0A965D900-F1
#
_entry.id   AF-A0A965D900-F1
#
_cell.length_a   1.000
_cell.length_b   1.000
_cell.length_c   1.000
_cell.angle_alpha   90.00
_cell.angle_beta   90.00
_cell.angle_gamma   90.00
#
_symmetry.space_group_name_H-M   'P 1'
#
loop_
_entity.id
_entity.type
_entity.pdbx_description
1 polymer ?
#
loop_
_entity_poly.entity_id
_entity_poly.type
_entity_poly.pdbx_seq_one_letter_code
_entity_poly.pdbx_strand_id
1 'polypeptide(L)'
;MNAPHPYTSQVGDFDSLARRSTEPLAQLTQRLQRHTQGEVLVSLADRGRYATDASIYQSLPLAVLVPRSDDDVVSALGICRELNVPIVPRGGGTSQCGQTVGAGLVIDFSKYLRRVIDLNVEQRTVTVEPGLVLDHLNAQLKAHGLWYPVDVSTSGQATLGGMAGNNSCGSRSIAYGNMVHNVLGAEAWLSDGALLSLGRFDQSQGAERQLGERVQQLATQLRPEIEAHWPKVLRRVAGYNLDIFCNQNVRPYTADGSVNLAHLLIGSEGTLALTRSLTLQLSPLPRAKVLGVVNFPDFHSAMDATQHIVRIGGSHLSAVELVDRTMIDLSLQNPAFAPTIRTALSPHINHGQPAAILLV
;
A
#
# COMPACT_ATOMS: atom_id res chain seq x y z
N MET A 1 10.98 21.09 10.37
CA MET A 1 10.44 21.51 11.68
C MET A 1 9.12 20.80 11.84
N ASN A 2 9.07 19.73 12.63
CA ASN A 2 7.85 18.97 12.85
C ASN A 2 6.92 19.78 13.76
N ALA A 3 5.68 19.97 13.32
CA ALA A 3 4.65 20.62 14.12
C ALA A 3 4.43 19.84 15.43
N PRO A 4 4.23 20.51 16.58
CA PRO A 4 3.96 19.84 17.84
C PRO A 4 2.62 19.11 17.80
N HIS A 5 2.60 17.88 18.33
CA HIS A 5 1.44 17.00 18.37
C HIS A 5 0.36 17.57 19.32
N PRO A 6 -0.85 17.92 18.83
CA PRO A 6 -1.82 18.64 19.66
C PRO A 6 -2.81 17.68 20.32
N TYR A 7 -2.37 16.68 21.07
CA TYR A 7 -3.27 15.88 21.92
C TYR A 7 -2.53 15.29 23.13
N THR A 8 -2.39 16.08 24.19
CA THR A 8 -2.31 15.56 25.56
C THR A 8 -3.74 15.38 26.07
N SER A 9 -4.33 14.22 25.79
CA SER A 9 -5.57 13.79 26.44
C SER A 9 -5.41 12.35 26.90
N GLN A 10 -6.02 12.04 28.05
CA GLN A 10 -5.89 10.80 28.84
C GLN A 10 -6.41 9.54 28.11
N VAL A 11 -5.82 9.19 26.97
CA VAL A 11 -5.91 7.85 26.39
C VAL A 11 -4.80 7.03 27.04
N GLY A 12 -5.15 5.90 27.65
CA GLY A 12 -4.18 5.00 28.27
C GLY A 12 -3.04 4.73 27.30
N ASP A 13 -1.82 4.99 27.74
CA ASP A 13 -0.60 4.85 26.96
C ASP A 13 -0.55 3.45 26.30
N PHE A 14 -0.50 3.38 24.96
CA PHE A 14 -0.42 2.11 24.24
C PHE A 14 0.84 1.32 24.62
N ASP A 15 1.93 2.00 25.01
CA ASP A 15 3.12 1.35 25.57
C ASP A 15 2.84 0.76 26.96
N SER A 16 1.88 1.33 27.71
CA SER A 16 1.45 0.76 28.98
C SER A 16 0.68 -0.55 28.80
N LEU A 17 -0.02 -0.79 27.68
CA LEU A 17 -0.65 -2.09 27.40
C LEU A 17 0.41 -3.18 27.11
N ALA A 18 1.49 -2.83 26.39
CA ALA A 18 2.61 -3.75 26.20
C ALA A 18 3.37 -4.06 27.50
N ARG A 19 3.33 -3.15 28.48
CA ARG A 19 4.01 -3.25 29.78
C ARG A 19 3.11 -3.74 30.93
N ARG A 20 1.78 -3.76 30.78
CA ARG A 20 0.81 -4.12 31.83
C ARG A 20 0.21 -5.51 31.59
N SER A 21 0.43 -6.35 32.60
CA SER A 21 -0.15 -7.67 32.91
C SER A 21 -0.02 -8.81 31.89
N THR A 22 0.43 -9.96 32.39
CA THR A 22 0.39 -11.28 31.74
C THR A 22 -1.03 -11.76 31.45
N GLU A 23 -2.03 -11.17 32.10
CA GLU A 23 -3.43 -11.61 32.07
C GLU A 23 -4.16 -11.25 30.76
N PRO A 24 -4.13 -10.01 30.22
CA PRO A 24 -4.65 -9.69 28.89
C PRO A 24 -4.04 -10.56 27.79
N LEU A 25 -2.72 -10.80 27.84
CA LEU A 25 -2.04 -11.66 26.88
C LEU A 25 -2.50 -13.12 26.99
N ALA A 26 -2.60 -13.65 28.21
CA ALA A 26 -3.06 -15.02 28.44
C ALA A 26 -4.52 -15.21 27.97
N GLN A 27 -5.41 -14.26 28.31
CA GLN A 27 -6.82 -14.30 27.87
C GLN A 27 -6.95 -14.18 26.35
N LEU A 28 -6.25 -13.23 25.72
CA LEU A 28 -6.22 -13.06 24.27
C LEU A 28 -5.75 -14.36 23.59
N THR A 29 -4.61 -14.90 24.03
CA THR A 29 -4.02 -16.12 23.47
C THR A 29 -4.98 -17.30 23.57
N GLN A 30 -5.52 -17.54 24.78
CA GLN A 30 -6.44 -18.65 25.01
C GLN A 30 -7.69 -18.54 24.15
N ARG A 31 -8.27 -17.33 24.03
CA ARG A 31 -9.47 -17.12 23.21
C ARG A 31 -9.17 -17.29 21.73
N LEU A 32 -8.07 -16.74 21.22
CA LEU A 32 -7.66 -16.93 19.83
C LEU A 32 -7.45 -18.42 19.52
N GLN A 33 -6.75 -19.16 20.38
CA GLN A 33 -6.54 -20.60 20.19
C GLN A 33 -7.83 -21.42 20.24
N ARG A 34 -8.82 -20.98 21.03
CA ARG A 34 -10.10 -21.69 21.16
C ARG A 34 -11.08 -21.39 20.01
N HIS A 35 -11.05 -20.15 19.50
CA HIS A 35 -12.07 -19.64 18.58
C HIS A 35 -11.58 -19.43 17.16
N THR A 36 -10.29 -19.66 16.87
CA THR A 36 -9.73 -19.60 15.53
C THR A 36 -9.01 -20.90 15.19
N GLN A 37 -8.87 -21.17 13.90
CA GLN A 37 -8.03 -22.22 13.32
C GLN A 37 -6.65 -21.68 12.87
N GLY A 38 -6.43 -20.37 13.03
CA GLY A 38 -5.18 -19.69 12.70
C GLY A 38 -4.01 -20.07 13.60
N GLU A 39 -2.79 -19.74 13.17
CA GLU A 39 -1.62 -19.88 14.04
C GLU A 39 -1.55 -18.69 15.00
N VAL A 40 -1.53 -18.98 16.30
CA VAL A 40 -1.41 -17.97 17.36
C VAL A 40 0.02 -17.99 17.89
N LEU A 41 0.79 -16.94 17.57
CA LEU A 41 2.20 -16.86 17.89
C LEU A 41 2.43 -15.87 19.04
N VAL A 42 3.04 -16.37 20.12
CA VAL A 42 3.14 -15.62 21.40
C VAL A 42 4.51 -15.67 22.04
N SER A 43 5.41 -16.53 21.55
CA SER A 43 6.77 -16.58 22.07
C SER A 43 7.53 -15.28 21.73
N LEU A 44 8.56 -14.96 22.51
CA LEU A 44 9.41 -13.81 22.21
C LEU A 44 10.05 -13.90 20.82
N ALA A 45 10.46 -15.10 20.40
CA ALA A 45 11.04 -15.32 19.08
C ALA A 45 10.01 -15.07 17.97
N ASP A 46 8.77 -15.52 18.15
CA ASP A 46 7.73 -15.29 17.15
C ASP A 46 7.38 -13.81 17.04
N ARG A 47 7.06 -13.16 18.17
CA ARG A 47 6.72 -11.74 18.22
C ARG A 47 7.85 -10.87 17.71
N GLY A 48 9.10 -11.26 17.97
CA GLY A 48 10.30 -10.59 17.46
C GLY A 48 10.36 -10.50 15.93
N ARG A 49 9.87 -11.51 15.20
CA ARG A 49 9.80 -11.48 13.72
C ARG A 49 8.83 -10.43 13.17
N TYR A 50 7.86 -10.02 13.99
CA TYR A 50 6.83 -9.05 13.66
C TYR A 50 7.06 -7.69 14.34
N ALA A 51 8.16 -7.55 15.09
CA ALA A 51 8.45 -6.33 15.83
C ALA A 51 9.03 -5.21 14.95
N THR A 52 9.50 -5.56 13.75
CA THR A 52 10.08 -4.63 12.78
C THR A 52 9.41 -4.80 11.41
N ASP A 53 9.64 -3.83 10.54
CA ASP A 53 9.40 -3.91 9.10
C ASP A 53 10.63 -3.35 8.36
N ALA A 54 10.49 -2.91 7.11
CA ALA A 54 11.60 -2.33 6.36
C ALA A 54 11.92 -0.87 6.75
N SER A 55 11.36 -0.38 7.86
CA SER A 55 11.64 0.93 8.44
C SER A 55 12.65 0.85 9.59
N ILE A 56 12.93 2.00 10.20
CA ILE A 56 13.73 2.12 11.42
C ILE A 56 12.94 1.88 12.71
N TYR A 57 11.62 1.69 12.62
CA TYR A 57 10.76 1.57 13.79
C TYR A 57 10.72 0.13 14.31
N GLN A 58 10.62 0.01 15.63
CA GLN A 58 10.49 -1.28 16.30
C GLN A 58 9.45 -1.19 17.43
N SER A 59 8.47 -2.09 17.41
CA SER A 59 7.49 -2.24 18.48
C SER A 59 7.10 -3.71 18.62
N LEU A 60 7.30 -4.29 19.80
CA LEU A 60 6.99 -5.70 20.03
C LEU A 60 5.46 -5.89 20.15
N PRO A 61 4.80 -6.64 19.25
CA PRO A 61 3.36 -6.86 19.34
C PRO A 61 3.00 -7.68 20.58
N LEU A 62 1.74 -7.64 21.03
CA LEU A 62 1.26 -8.50 22.13
C LEU A 62 1.27 -9.98 21.71
N ALA A 63 0.67 -10.26 20.57
CA ALA A 63 0.59 -11.58 19.95
C ALA A 63 0.49 -11.40 18.43
N VAL A 64 0.60 -12.50 17.70
CA VAL A 64 0.38 -12.54 16.25
C VAL A 64 -0.64 -13.63 15.93
N LEU A 65 -1.60 -13.30 15.07
CA LEU A 65 -2.50 -14.26 14.46
C LEU A 65 -2.17 -14.38 12.97
N VAL A 66 -1.95 -15.61 12.50
CA VAL A 66 -1.90 -15.92 11.07
C VAL A 66 -3.20 -16.66 10.71
N PRO A 67 -4.26 -15.95 10.28
CA PRO A 67 -5.57 -16.54 10.02
C PRO A 67 -5.54 -17.50 8.83
N ARG A 68 -6.34 -18.56 8.88
CA ARG A 68 -6.55 -19.49 7.76
C ARG A 68 -7.81 -19.19 6.96
N SER A 69 -8.73 -18.43 7.55
CA SER A 69 -10.06 -18.14 7.00
C SER A 69 -10.55 -16.76 7.42
N ASP A 70 -11.59 -16.28 6.74
CA ASP A 70 -12.33 -15.07 7.10
C ASP A 70 -12.91 -15.16 8.54
N ASP A 71 -13.40 -16.34 8.94
CA ASP A 71 -13.98 -16.58 10.27
C ASP A 71 -12.95 -16.38 11.39
N ASP A 72 -11.67 -16.68 11.13
CA ASP A 72 -10.59 -16.41 12.08
C ASP A 72 -10.42 -14.90 12.30
N VAL A 73 -10.51 -14.10 11.23
CA VAL A 73 -10.38 -12.64 11.28
C VAL A 73 -11.56 -12.03 12.02
N VAL A 74 -12.79 -12.45 11.72
CA VAL A 74 -14.01 -11.98 12.39
C VAL A 74 -13.97 -12.34 13.87
N SER A 75 -13.54 -13.56 14.22
CA SER A 75 -13.39 -13.98 15.61
C SER A 75 -12.34 -13.16 16.35
N ALA A 76 -11.20 -12.87 15.71
CA ALA A 76 -10.16 -12.01 16.28
C ALA A 76 -10.64 -10.58 16.50
N LEU A 77 -11.36 -9.98 15.54
CA LEU A 77 -12.00 -8.66 15.68
C LEU A 77 -12.91 -8.62 16.91
N GLY A 78 -13.79 -9.62 17.07
CA GLY A 78 -14.67 -9.73 18.23
C GLY A 78 -13.92 -9.80 19.56
N ILE A 79 -12.92 -10.70 19.65
CA ILE A 79 -12.09 -10.87 20.85
C ILE A 79 -11.33 -9.58 21.18
N CYS A 80 -10.68 -8.96 20.20
CA CYS A 80 -9.92 -7.72 20.39
C CYS A 80 -10.82 -6.58 20.85
N ARG A 81 -12.03 -6.45 20.30
CA ARG A 81 -13.02 -5.46 20.73
C ARG A 81 -13.42 -5.66 22.19
N GLU A 82 -13.73 -6.90 22.60
CA GLU A 82 -14.11 -7.21 23.98
C GLU A 82 -12.96 -6.97 24.98
N LEU A 83 -11.72 -7.26 24.57
CA LEU A 83 -10.53 -7.11 25.40
C LEU A 83 -9.86 -5.72 25.29
N ASN A 84 -10.41 -4.82 24.46
CA ASN A 84 -9.80 -3.52 24.12
C ASN A 84 -8.34 -3.63 23.64
N VAL A 85 -8.05 -4.65 22.82
CA VAL A 85 -6.73 -4.88 22.23
C VAL A 85 -6.68 -4.26 20.83
N PRO A 86 -5.74 -3.35 20.54
CA PRO A 86 -5.55 -2.81 19.19
C PRO A 86 -5.17 -3.89 18.19
N ILE A 87 -5.57 -3.70 16.93
CA ILE A 87 -5.20 -4.59 15.81
C ILE A 87 -4.24 -3.86 14.88
N VAL A 88 -3.23 -4.59 14.41
CA VAL A 88 -2.29 -4.13 13.38
C VAL A 88 -2.35 -5.11 12.20
N PRO A 89 -3.07 -4.80 11.11
CA PRO A 89 -3.04 -5.64 9.93
C PRO A 89 -1.65 -5.64 9.29
N ARG A 90 -1.22 -6.80 8.83
CA ARG A 90 0.09 -6.96 8.22
C ARG A 90 0.04 -7.85 6.99
N GLY A 91 0.71 -7.40 5.94
CA GLY A 91 1.06 -8.17 4.75
C GLY A 91 2.52 -8.62 4.80
N GLY A 92 3.27 -8.34 3.75
CA GLY A 92 4.69 -8.73 3.64
C GLY A 92 5.68 -8.01 4.58
N GLY A 93 5.23 -7.04 5.39
CA GLY A 93 6.12 -6.29 6.29
C GLY A 93 7.17 -5.44 5.57
N THR A 94 6.87 -4.98 4.36
CA THR A 94 7.80 -4.22 3.50
C THR A 94 7.63 -2.71 3.60
N SER A 95 6.87 -2.22 4.59
CA SER A 95 6.67 -0.79 4.84
C SER A 95 7.99 -0.13 5.25
N GLN A 96 8.19 1.11 4.84
CA GLN A 96 9.37 1.91 5.22
C GLN A 96 9.03 3.00 6.25
N CYS A 97 7.78 3.06 6.70
CA CYS A 97 7.29 4.12 7.60
C CYS A 97 6.67 3.58 8.91
N GLY A 98 6.88 2.30 9.23
CA GLY A 98 6.41 1.71 10.48
C GLY A 98 4.92 1.34 10.51
N GLN A 99 4.25 1.35 9.35
CA GLN A 99 2.81 1.08 9.25
C GLN A 99 2.43 -0.34 9.66
N THR A 100 3.39 -1.26 9.69
CA THR A 100 3.16 -2.68 9.97
C THR A 100 3.68 -3.13 11.33
N VAL A 101 4.07 -2.19 12.19
CA VAL A 101 4.56 -2.45 13.56
C VAL A 101 3.66 -1.78 14.58
N GLY A 102 3.40 -2.43 15.72
CA GLY A 102 2.61 -1.84 16.80
C GLY A 102 2.35 -2.79 17.98
N ALA A 103 2.00 -2.20 19.11
CA ALA A 103 1.86 -2.85 20.43
C ALA A 103 0.55 -3.66 20.61
N GLY A 104 -0.07 -4.14 19.54
CA GLY A 104 -1.38 -4.81 19.54
C GLY A 104 -1.32 -6.29 19.12
N LEU A 105 -2.47 -6.83 18.71
CA LEU A 105 -2.53 -8.08 17.95
C LEU A 105 -2.16 -7.79 16.49
N VAL A 106 -1.03 -8.32 16.03
CA VAL A 106 -0.72 -8.31 14.59
C VAL A 106 -1.51 -9.41 13.92
N ILE A 107 -2.22 -9.09 12.83
CA ILE A 107 -2.90 -10.09 12.00
C ILE A 107 -2.18 -10.17 10.65
N ASP A 108 -1.51 -11.29 10.40
CA ASP A 108 -0.68 -11.51 9.22
C ASP A 108 -1.42 -12.28 8.13
N PHE A 109 -1.80 -11.58 7.07
CA PHE A 109 -2.56 -12.14 5.95
C PHE A 109 -1.69 -12.90 4.93
N SER A 110 -0.36 -12.81 5.01
CA SER A 110 0.56 -13.19 3.92
C SER A 110 0.67 -14.70 3.68
N LYS A 111 0.19 -15.56 4.59
CA LYS A 111 0.41 -17.02 4.53
C LYS A 111 -0.72 -17.81 3.90
N TYR A 112 -1.98 -17.55 4.29
CA TYR A 112 -3.13 -18.39 3.90
C TYR A 112 -4.16 -17.65 3.05
N LEU A 113 -4.46 -16.38 3.37
CA LEU A 113 -5.43 -15.56 2.65
C LEU A 113 -4.77 -14.82 1.49
N ARG A 114 -4.36 -15.58 0.46
CA ARG A 114 -3.54 -15.11 -0.67
C ARG A 114 -3.93 -15.69 -2.03
N ARG A 115 -5.22 -15.92 -2.25
CA ARG A 115 -5.79 -16.49 -3.48
C ARG A 115 -6.31 -15.43 -4.44
N VAL A 116 -6.35 -15.77 -5.72
CA VAL A 116 -7.25 -15.13 -6.69
C VAL A 116 -8.64 -15.72 -6.46
N ILE A 117 -9.61 -14.87 -6.18
CA ILE A 117 -11.01 -15.24 -5.92
C ILE A 117 -11.78 -15.33 -7.23
N ASP A 118 -11.61 -14.33 -8.11
CA ASP A 118 -12.28 -14.25 -9.42
C ASP A 118 -11.35 -13.56 -10.43
N LEU A 119 -11.39 -14.00 -11.69
CA LEU A 119 -10.65 -13.40 -12.79
C LEU A 119 -11.54 -13.30 -14.02
N ASN A 120 -11.82 -12.08 -14.45
CA ASN A 120 -12.50 -11.80 -15.70
C ASN A 120 -11.51 -11.24 -16.73
N VAL A 121 -11.09 -12.09 -17.68
CA VAL A 121 -10.12 -11.72 -18.72
C VAL A 121 -10.69 -10.70 -19.70
N GLU A 122 -11.99 -10.79 -20.02
CA GLU A 122 -12.66 -9.90 -20.98
C GLU A 122 -12.78 -8.47 -20.43
N GLN A 123 -13.26 -8.35 -19.18
CA GLN A 123 -13.38 -7.07 -18.47
C GLN A 123 -12.05 -6.60 -17.89
N ARG A 124 -11.02 -7.47 -17.92
CA ARG A 124 -9.69 -7.23 -17.35
C ARG A 124 -9.77 -6.87 -15.87
N THR A 125 -10.54 -7.62 -15.10
CA THR A 125 -10.68 -7.42 -13.66
C THR A 125 -10.27 -8.68 -12.91
N VAL A 126 -9.72 -8.50 -11.70
CA VAL A 126 -9.40 -9.61 -10.81
C VAL A 126 -9.80 -9.26 -9.38
N THR A 127 -10.41 -10.21 -8.68
CA THR A 127 -10.68 -10.12 -7.24
C THR A 127 -9.70 -11.01 -6.50
N VAL A 128 -9.05 -10.47 -5.48
CA VAL A 128 -7.94 -11.14 -4.77
C VAL A 128 -8.09 -11.02 -3.26
N GLU A 129 -7.54 -12.00 -2.53
CA GLU A 129 -7.32 -11.90 -1.08
C GLU A 129 -6.12 -10.99 -0.77
N PRO A 130 -6.11 -10.29 0.38
CA PRO A 130 -5.15 -9.23 0.71
C PRO A 130 -3.70 -9.72 0.86
N GLY A 131 -3.49 -11.00 1.16
CA GLY A 131 -2.17 -11.60 1.33
C GLY A 131 -1.49 -12.00 0.02
N LEU A 132 -2.15 -11.88 -1.13
CA LEU A 132 -1.53 -12.24 -2.41
C LEU A 132 -0.41 -11.27 -2.75
N VAL A 133 0.78 -11.82 -3.02
CA VAL A 133 1.98 -11.07 -3.42
C VAL A 133 1.86 -10.61 -4.87
N LEU A 134 2.30 -9.37 -5.14
CA LEU A 134 2.20 -8.74 -6.47
C LEU A 134 2.79 -9.61 -7.59
N ASP A 135 4.02 -10.09 -7.43
CA ASP A 135 4.66 -10.90 -8.46
C ASP A 135 3.99 -12.26 -8.66
N HIS A 136 3.38 -12.82 -7.62
CA HIS A 136 2.61 -14.06 -7.73
C HIS A 136 1.31 -13.84 -8.52
N LEU A 137 0.63 -12.70 -8.33
CA LEU A 137 -0.52 -12.34 -9.16
C LEU A 137 -0.09 -12.17 -10.63
N ASN A 138 0.95 -11.37 -10.87
CA ASN A 138 1.41 -11.08 -12.24
C ASN A 138 1.93 -12.33 -12.97
N ALA A 139 2.52 -13.29 -12.26
CA ALA A 139 2.89 -14.58 -12.84
C ALA A 139 1.67 -15.36 -13.35
N GLN A 140 0.55 -15.35 -12.62
CA GLN A 140 -0.69 -16.01 -13.03
C GLN A 140 -1.34 -15.30 -14.22
N LEU A 141 -1.39 -13.96 -14.21
CA LEU A 141 -2.04 -13.17 -15.26
C LEU A 141 -1.33 -13.23 -16.62
N LYS A 142 -0.02 -13.53 -16.62
CA LYS A 142 0.80 -13.54 -17.84
C LYS A 142 0.27 -14.49 -18.91
N ALA A 143 -0.28 -15.64 -18.52
CA ALA A 143 -0.87 -16.61 -19.45
C ALA A 143 -2.08 -16.04 -20.22
N HIS A 144 -2.73 -15.01 -19.68
CA HIS A 144 -3.87 -14.32 -20.28
C HIS A 144 -3.48 -13.04 -21.03
N GLY A 145 -2.19 -12.72 -21.14
CA GLY A 145 -1.73 -11.48 -21.76
C GLY A 145 -2.00 -10.23 -20.90
N LEU A 146 -2.27 -10.41 -19.61
CA LEU A 146 -2.62 -9.34 -18.66
C LEU A 146 -1.58 -9.22 -17.54
N TRP A 147 -1.61 -8.09 -16.84
CA TRP A 147 -0.87 -7.84 -15.60
C TRP A 147 -1.55 -6.74 -14.77
N TYR A 148 -1.26 -6.70 -13.47
CA TYR A 148 -1.60 -5.59 -12.59
C TYR A 148 -0.47 -4.54 -12.61
N PRO A 149 -0.75 -3.28 -12.98
CA PRO A 149 0.30 -2.37 -13.43
C PRO A 149 1.01 -1.57 -12.34
N VAL A 150 0.50 -1.59 -11.10
CA VAL A 150 1.11 -0.86 -9.98
C VAL A 150 2.34 -1.61 -9.51
N ASP A 151 3.51 -1.16 -9.94
CA ASP A 151 4.79 -1.74 -9.60
C ASP A 151 5.33 -1.18 -8.28
N VAL A 152 6.01 -1.99 -7.48
CA VAL A 152 6.74 -1.54 -6.29
C VAL A 152 8.09 -2.24 -6.26
N SER A 153 9.11 -1.62 -5.66
CA SER A 153 10.46 -2.19 -5.60
C SER A 153 10.54 -3.51 -4.82
N THR A 154 9.58 -3.75 -3.92
CA THR A 154 9.46 -4.96 -3.09
C THR A 154 8.42 -5.94 -3.64
N SER A 155 8.16 -5.95 -4.95
CA SER A 155 7.08 -6.73 -5.60
C SER A 155 7.08 -8.23 -5.28
N GLY A 156 8.24 -8.80 -4.97
CA GLY A 156 8.39 -10.21 -4.59
C GLY A 156 7.91 -10.54 -3.17
N GLN A 157 7.62 -9.53 -2.35
CA GLN A 157 7.16 -9.69 -0.96
C GLN A 157 5.91 -8.85 -0.64
N ALA A 158 5.72 -7.71 -1.32
CA ALA A 158 4.59 -6.82 -1.11
C ALA A 158 3.27 -7.51 -1.46
N THR A 159 2.35 -7.51 -0.51
CA THR A 159 1.01 -8.07 -0.70
C THR A 159 0.03 -6.98 -1.15
N LEU A 160 -0.99 -7.36 -1.91
CA LEU A 160 -1.96 -6.43 -2.49
C LEU A 160 -2.76 -5.65 -1.44
N GLY A 161 -3.08 -6.29 -0.30
CA GLY A 161 -3.68 -5.62 0.85
C GLY A 161 -2.77 -4.57 1.48
N GLY A 162 -1.48 -4.87 1.66
CA GLY A 162 -0.50 -3.90 2.14
C GLY A 162 -0.29 -2.76 1.14
N MET A 163 -0.28 -3.08 -0.15
CA MET A 163 -0.19 -2.07 -1.21
C MET A 163 -1.39 -1.11 -1.16
N ALA A 164 -2.61 -1.63 -1.01
CA ALA A 164 -3.82 -0.84 -0.85
C ALA A 164 -3.79 0.01 0.42
N GLY A 165 -3.39 -0.56 1.56
CA GLY A 165 -3.26 0.16 2.82
C GLY A 165 -2.32 1.37 2.74
N ASN A 166 -1.23 1.27 1.96
CA ASN A 166 -0.23 2.33 1.78
C ASN A 166 -0.47 3.23 0.54
N ASN A 167 -1.59 3.03 -0.20
CA ASN A 167 -1.81 3.65 -1.52
C ASN A 167 -0.58 3.57 -2.43
N SER A 168 0.03 2.38 -2.50
CA SER A 168 1.38 2.19 -3.03
C SER A 168 1.52 2.68 -4.47
N CYS A 169 2.71 3.18 -4.76
CA CYS A 169 3.08 3.79 -6.02
C CYS A 169 4.39 3.17 -6.51
N GLY A 170 4.59 3.20 -7.83
CA GLY A 170 5.82 2.75 -8.47
C GLY A 170 6.36 3.70 -9.50
N SER A 171 7.46 3.27 -10.11
CA SER A 171 8.11 3.97 -11.22
C SER A 171 7.14 4.19 -12.38
N ARG A 172 6.21 3.25 -12.60
CA ARG A 172 5.26 3.28 -13.72
C ARG A 172 3.97 4.05 -13.45
N SER A 173 3.87 4.71 -12.29
CA SER A 173 2.71 5.54 -11.94
C SER A 173 2.45 6.69 -12.90
N ILE A 174 3.46 7.14 -13.65
CA ILE A 174 3.27 8.14 -14.73
C ILE A 174 2.27 7.61 -15.77
N ALA A 175 2.41 6.36 -16.19
CA ALA A 175 1.49 5.73 -17.14
C ALA A 175 0.20 5.22 -16.47
N TYR A 176 0.33 4.52 -15.33
CA TYR A 176 -0.78 3.72 -14.78
C TYR A 176 -1.41 4.28 -13.50
N GLY A 177 -0.84 5.31 -12.89
CA GLY A 177 -1.25 5.80 -11.58
C GLY A 177 -0.75 4.88 -10.45
N ASN A 178 -1.13 5.20 -9.21
CA ASN A 178 -0.89 4.37 -8.03
C ASN A 178 -2.13 3.50 -7.69
N MET A 179 -2.12 2.84 -6.53
CA MET A 179 -3.18 1.90 -6.13
C MET A 179 -4.59 2.49 -6.25
N VAL A 180 -4.85 3.73 -5.80
CA VAL A 180 -6.21 4.30 -5.83
C VAL A 180 -6.79 4.39 -7.25
N HIS A 181 -5.95 4.53 -8.28
CA HIS A 181 -6.38 4.59 -9.68
C HIS A 181 -6.69 3.20 -10.27
N ASN A 182 -6.28 2.12 -9.61
CA ASN A 182 -6.34 0.76 -10.15
C ASN A 182 -7.21 -0.18 -9.29
N VAL A 183 -7.84 0.32 -8.23
CA VAL A 183 -8.82 -0.40 -7.41
C VAL A 183 -10.24 -0.03 -7.84
N LEU A 184 -11.02 -1.05 -8.19
CA LEU A 184 -12.42 -0.95 -8.59
C LEU A 184 -13.39 -1.17 -7.42
N GLY A 185 -12.97 -1.89 -6.39
CA GLY A 185 -13.79 -2.16 -5.21
C GLY A 185 -13.02 -2.90 -4.14
N ALA A 186 -13.59 -2.98 -2.95
CA ALA A 186 -13.03 -3.72 -1.82
C ALA A 186 -14.15 -4.22 -0.91
N GLU A 187 -14.01 -5.44 -0.40
CA GLU A 187 -14.76 -5.86 0.78
C GLU A 187 -13.88 -5.65 2.02
N ALA A 188 -14.45 -5.10 3.09
CA ALA A 188 -13.69 -4.82 4.29
C ALA A 188 -14.54 -4.93 5.57
N TRP A 189 -13.92 -5.45 6.63
CA TRP A 189 -14.51 -5.49 7.95
C TRP A 189 -14.25 -4.18 8.70
N LEU A 190 -15.30 -3.58 9.24
CA LEU A 190 -15.19 -2.47 10.17
C LEU A 190 -14.75 -2.97 11.56
N SER A 191 -14.42 -2.03 12.45
CA SER A 191 -14.00 -2.33 13.83
C SER A 191 -15.07 -3.03 14.66
N ASP A 192 -16.34 -2.96 14.27
CA ASP A 192 -17.44 -3.68 14.90
C ASP A 192 -17.67 -5.09 14.32
N GLY A 193 -16.90 -5.49 13.32
CA GLY A 193 -17.01 -6.76 12.60
C GLY A 193 -17.99 -6.75 11.43
N ALA A 194 -18.70 -5.64 11.17
CA ALA A 194 -19.58 -5.53 10.01
C ALA A 194 -18.75 -5.60 8.71
N LEU A 195 -19.19 -6.43 7.76
CA LEU A 195 -18.58 -6.54 6.44
C LEU A 195 -19.29 -5.60 5.47
N LEU A 196 -18.55 -4.70 4.84
CA LEU A 196 -19.04 -3.81 3.78
C LEU A 196 -18.48 -4.20 2.43
N SER A 197 -19.29 -4.04 1.38
CA SER A 197 -18.88 -4.16 -0.02
C SER A 197 -18.77 -2.78 -0.66
N LEU A 198 -17.58 -2.18 -0.62
CA LEU A 198 -17.33 -0.83 -1.09
C LEU A 198 -16.96 -0.83 -2.58
N GLY A 199 -17.62 0.05 -3.33
CA GLY A 199 -17.45 0.22 -4.77
C GLY A 199 -18.06 1.54 -5.21
N ARG A 200 -18.67 1.57 -6.39
CA ARG A 200 -19.33 2.77 -6.91
C ARG A 200 -20.45 3.25 -5.97
N PHE A 201 -20.42 4.54 -5.62
CA PHE A 201 -21.37 5.15 -4.68
C PHE A 201 -22.79 5.30 -5.26
N ASP A 202 -22.92 5.46 -6.58
CA ASP A 202 -24.23 5.53 -7.24
C ASP A 202 -24.96 4.17 -7.28
N GLN A 203 -24.23 3.07 -7.06
CA GLN A 203 -24.75 1.71 -6.99
C GLN A 203 -24.84 1.18 -5.55
N SER A 204 -24.38 1.94 -4.56
CA SER A 204 -24.38 1.49 -3.17
C SER A 204 -25.78 1.51 -2.55
N GLN A 205 -26.01 0.60 -1.61
CA GLN A 205 -27.27 0.45 -0.88
C GLN A 205 -26.97 0.29 0.61
N GLY A 206 -28.01 0.25 1.45
CA GLY A 206 -27.88 -0.11 2.87
C GLY A 206 -26.83 0.71 3.64
N ALA A 207 -25.95 0.01 4.35
CA ALA A 207 -24.93 0.62 5.21
C ALA A 207 -23.85 1.37 4.41
N GLU A 208 -23.45 0.85 3.24
CA GLU A 208 -22.48 1.46 2.35
C GLU A 208 -22.99 2.80 1.81
N ARG A 209 -24.28 2.87 1.47
CA ARG A 209 -24.92 4.13 1.05
C ARG A 209 -24.93 5.15 2.17
N GLN A 210 -25.33 4.76 3.38
CA GLN A 210 -25.35 5.64 4.55
C GLN A 210 -23.95 6.17 4.89
N LEU A 211 -22.93 5.31 4.82
CA LEU A 211 -21.53 5.71 4.99
C LEU A 211 -21.12 6.73 3.93
N GLY A 212 -21.39 6.44 2.66
CA GLY A 212 -21.06 7.33 1.56
C GLY A 212 -21.74 8.70 1.67
N GLU A 213 -23.02 8.75 2.05
CA GLU A 213 -23.77 10.00 2.26
C GLU A 213 -23.18 10.81 3.41
N ARG A 214 -22.80 10.17 4.52
CA ARG A 214 -22.17 10.85 5.66
C ARG A 214 -20.80 11.43 5.29
N VAL A 215 -19.98 10.69 4.56
CA VAL A 215 -18.68 11.17 4.11
C VAL A 215 -18.84 12.27 3.05
N GLN A 216 -19.85 12.17 2.16
CA GLN A 216 -20.16 13.20 1.19
C GLN A 216 -20.57 14.52 1.87
N GLN A 217 -21.38 14.45 2.92
CA GLN A 217 -21.75 15.62 3.73
C GLN A 217 -20.51 16.27 4.34
N LEU A 218 -19.62 15.46 4.94
CA LEU A 218 -18.36 15.93 5.50
C LEU A 218 -17.48 16.62 4.45
N ALA A 219 -17.28 15.97 3.29
CA ALA A 219 -16.48 16.52 2.19
C ALA A 219 -17.09 17.82 1.62
N THR A 220 -18.42 17.92 1.61
CA THR A 220 -19.12 19.14 1.17
C THR A 220 -18.91 20.27 2.17
N GLN A 221 -19.05 20.00 3.47
CA GLN A 221 -18.81 20.98 4.53
C GLN A 221 -17.36 21.46 4.56
N LEU A 222 -16.41 20.55 4.34
CA LEU A 222 -14.96 20.84 4.38
C LEU A 222 -14.38 21.20 3.00
N ARG A 223 -15.21 21.40 1.97
CA ARG A 223 -14.75 21.69 0.61
C ARG A 223 -13.74 22.84 0.55
N PRO A 224 -13.93 24.00 1.23
CA PRO A 224 -12.95 25.08 1.19
C PRO A 224 -11.57 24.66 1.70
N GLU A 225 -11.52 23.85 2.78
CA GLU A 225 -10.27 23.34 3.36
C GLU A 225 -9.61 22.32 2.43
N ILE A 226 -10.39 21.43 1.82
CA ILE A 226 -9.88 20.45 0.86
C ILE A 226 -9.26 21.16 -0.34
N GLU A 227 -9.96 22.12 -0.93
CA GLU A 227 -9.49 22.86 -2.11
C GLU A 227 -8.25 23.72 -1.82
N ALA A 228 -8.13 24.24 -0.59
CA ALA A 228 -6.99 25.04 -0.14
C ALA A 228 -5.74 24.21 0.19
N HIS A 229 -5.92 23.01 0.76
CA HIS A 229 -4.81 22.28 1.40
C HIS A 229 -4.44 20.95 0.75
N TRP A 230 -5.30 20.35 -0.09
CA TRP A 230 -4.95 19.08 -0.73
C TRP A 230 -3.92 19.30 -1.86
N PRO A 231 -2.77 18.59 -1.82
CA PRO A 231 -1.79 18.68 -2.89
C PRO A 231 -2.36 18.25 -4.25
N LYS A 232 -2.16 19.08 -5.26
CA LYS A 232 -2.56 18.84 -6.66
C LYS A 232 -1.41 18.20 -7.43
N VAL A 233 -1.03 16.99 -7.01
CA VAL A 233 0.07 16.21 -7.59
C VAL A 233 -0.41 14.80 -7.92
N LEU A 234 0.27 14.14 -8.87
CA LEU A 234 -0.09 12.78 -9.30
C LEU A 234 0.07 11.77 -8.16
N ARG A 235 1.26 11.77 -7.53
CA ARG A 235 1.63 10.84 -6.46
C ARG A 235 1.24 11.46 -5.12
N ARG A 236 0.03 11.18 -4.67
CA ARG A 236 -0.48 11.59 -3.35
C ARG A 236 -0.85 10.36 -2.54
N VAL A 237 -0.14 10.14 -1.43
CA VAL A 237 -0.28 8.95 -0.57
C VAL A 237 -0.52 9.30 0.90
N ALA A 238 -0.51 10.58 1.27
CA ALA A 238 -0.71 11.01 2.65
C ALA A 238 -2.18 11.35 2.92
N GLY A 239 -2.66 10.92 4.09
CA GLY A 239 -4.01 11.19 4.58
C GLY A 239 -5.10 10.34 3.93
N TYR A 240 -6.35 10.57 4.34
CA TYR A 240 -7.51 9.90 3.78
C TYR A 240 -8.02 10.63 2.52
N ASN A 241 -8.43 9.87 1.50
CA ASN A 241 -8.94 10.41 0.23
C ASN A 241 -10.38 10.96 0.37
N LEU A 242 -10.60 11.93 1.26
CA LEU A 242 -11.91 12.59 1.39
C LEU A 242 -12.34 13.36 0.14
N ASP A 243 -11.38 13.74 -0.71
CA ASP A 243 -11.62 14.41 -1.98
C ASP A 243 -12.17 13.49 -3.07
N ILE A 244 -12.51 12.23 -2.79
CA ILE A 244 -13.23 11.38 -3.76
C ILE A 244 -14.55 12.00 -4.23
N PHE A 245 -15.14 12.91 -3.43
CA PHE A 245 -16.34 13.69 -3.78
C PHE A 245 -16.04 15.06 -4.42
N CYS A 246 -14.78 15.48 -4.46
CA CYS A 246 -14.31 16.75 -5.01
C CYS A 246 -12.84 16.62 -5.42
N ASN A 247 -12.55 15.75 -6.40
CA ASN A 247 -11.19 15.30 -6.69
C ASN A 247 -10.20 16.46 -6.90
N GLN A 248 -9.10 16.45 -6.14
CA GLN A 248 -8.01 17.42 -6.25
C GLN A 248 -6.75 16.84 -6.93
N ASN A 249 -6.71 15.52 -7.20
CA ASN A 249 -5.62 14.90 -7.91
C ASN A 249 -5.63 15.33 -9.40
N VAL A 250 -4.45 15.53 -9.96
CA VAL A 250 -4.28 15.86 -11.39
C VAL A 250 -4.75 14.74 -12.32
N ARG A 251 -4.80 13.51 -11.81
CA ARG A 251 -5.36 12.34 -12.48
C ARG A 251 -6.68 11.95 -11.81
N PRO A 252 -7.78 11.84 -12.56
CA PRO A 252 -9.04 11.33 -12.03
C PRO A 252 -8.90 9.93 -11.45
N TYR A 253 -9.50 9.66 -10.28
CA TYR A 253 -9.50 8.34 -9.66
C TYR A 253 -10.31 7.30 -10.44
N THR A 254 -11.32 7.75 -11.16
CA THR A 254 -12.15 6.96 -12.07
C THR A 254 -12.18 7.66 -13.43
N ALA A 255 -12.22 6.89 -14.51
CA ALA A 255 -12.20 7.43 -15.86
C ALA A 255 -13.49 8.20 -16.22
N ASP A 256 -14.62 7.83 -15.61
CA ASP A 256 -15.94 8.42 -15.82
C ASP A 256 -16.31 9.49 -14.79
N GLY A 257 -15.42 9.80 -13.84
CA GLY A 257 -15.66 10.76 -12.76
C GLY A 257 -16.63 10.25 -11.68
N SER A 258 -17.00 8.97 -11.70
CA SER A 258 -17.81 8.37 -10.63
C SER A 258 -17.08 8.31 -9.29
N VAL A 259 -17.83 8.38 -8.20
CA VAL A 259 -17.28 8.22 -6.85
C VAL A 259 -17.21 6.74 -6.50
N ASN A 260 -16.05 6.27 -6.05
CA ASN A 260 -15.84 4.91 -5.54
C ASN A 260 -15.51 4.95 -4.05
N LEU A 261 -16.37 4.38 -3.21
CA LEU A 261 -16.19 4.37 -1.76
C LEU A 261 -14.99 3.53 -1.30
N ALA A 262 -14.55 2.54 -2.09
CA ALA A 262 -13.35 1.76 -1.75
C ALA A 262 -12.09 2.64 -1.70
N HIS A 263 -12.08 3.78 -2.42
CA HIS A 263 -10.96 4.71 -2.44
C HIS A 263 -10.72 5.40 -1.09
N LEU A 264 -11.69 5.40 -0.17
CA LEU A 264 -11.51 5.83 1.21
C LEU A 264 -10.55 4.92 2.00
N LEU A 265 -10.52 3.63 1.66
CA LEU A 265 -9.65 2.65 2.32
C LEU A 265 -8.23 2.63 1.75
N ILE A 266 -8.05 3.12 0.52
CA ILE A 266 -6.75 3.11 -0.14
C ILE A 266 -5.87 4.21 0.45
N GLY A 267 -4.81 3.83 1.17
CA GLY A 267 -3.99 4.76 1.96
C GLY A 267 -4.46 4.92 3.41
N SER A 268 -5.45 4.16 3.86
CA SER A 268 -5.93 4.23 5.25
C SER A 268 -5.03 3.51 6.25
N GLU A 269 -4.01 2.79 5.79
CA GLU A 269 -3.05 2.07 6.63
C GLU A 269 -3.70 1.09 7.63
N GLY A 270 -4.89 0.57 7.28
CA GLY A 270 -5.64 -0.37 8.12
C GLY A 270 -6.34 0.28 9.33
N THR A 271 -6.37 1.60 9.42
CA THR A 271 -6.96 2.34 10.55
C THR A 271 -8.49 2.48 10.47
N LEU A 272 -9.07 2.37 9.26
CA LEU A 272 -10.51 2.49 9.04
C LEU A 272 -11.23 1.14 8.96
N ALA A 273 -10.57 0.12 8.39
CA ALA A 273 -11.14 -1.21 8.18
C ALA A 273 -10.03 -2.24 7.88
N LEU A 274 -10.36 -3.53 8.05
CA LEU A 274 -9.53 -4.65 7.61
C LEU A 274 -10.01 -5.13 6.24
N THR A 275 -9.14 -5.08 5.24
CA THR A 275 -9.46 -5.56 3.88
C THR A 275 -9.66 -7.08 3.86
N ARG A 276 -10.82 -7.52 3.36
CA ARG A 276 -11.14 -8.93 3.07
C ARG A 276 -10.74 -9.30 1.64
N SER A 277 -11.08 -8.45 0.67
CA SER A 277 -10.80 -8.67 -0.74
C SER A 277 -10.64 -7.35 -1.49
N LEU A 278 -9.92 -7.37 -2.61
CA LEU A 278 -9.75 -6.22 -3.51
C LEU A 278 -10.14 -6.62 -4.94
N THR A 279 -10.96 -5.80 -5.59
CA THR A 279 -11.23 -5.90 -7.02
C THR A 279 -10.34 -4.90 -7.76
N LEU A 280 -9.48 -5.39 -8.64
CA LEU A 280 -8.41 -4.65 -9.29
C LEU A 280 -8.63 -4.56 -10.80
N GLN A 281 -8.31 -3.41 -11.39
CA GLN A 281 -8.26 -3.21 -12.83
C GLN A 281 -6.92 -3.72 -13.39
N LEU A 282 -6.97 -4.61 -14.36
CA LEU A 282 -5.81 -5.14 -15.06
C LEU A 282 -5.51 -4.36 -16.34
N SER A 283 -4.25 -4.40 -16.73
CA SER A 283 -3.73 -3.85 -17.98
C SER A 283 -3.27 -4.95 -18.93
N PRO A 284 -3.32 -4.73 -20.25
CA PRO A 284 -2.66 -5.62 -21.21
C PRO A 284 -1.14 -5.56 -21.02
N LEU A 285 -0.47 -6.68 -21.27
CA LEU A 285 1.00 -6.71 -21.31
C LEU A 285 1.52 -5.81 -22.45
N PRO A 286 2.53 -4.95 -22.19
CA PRO A 286 3.17 -4.17 -23.23
C PRO A 286 3.80 -5.06 -24.31
N ARG A 287 3.53 -4.77 -25.58
CA ARG A 287 4.07 -5.53 -26.73
C ARG A 287 5.57 -5.31 -26.94
N ALA A 288 6.05 -4.11 -26.62
CA ALA A 288 7.45 -3.72 -26.74
C ALA A 288 7.82 -2.83 -25.55
N LYS A 289 9.09 -2.90 -25.12
CA LYS A 289 9.66 -2.10 -24.04
C LYS A 289 11.06 -1.67 -24.47
N VAL A 290 11.40 -0.41 -24.21
CA VAL A 290 12.72 0.16 -24.43
C VAL A 290 13.12 0.85 -23.13
N LEU A 291 14.40 0.76 -22.76
CA LEU A 291 14.99 1.50 -21.66
C LEU A 291 16.12 2.38 -22.22
N GLY A 292 15.99 3.68 -22.04
CA GLY A 292 17.05 4.65 -22.27
C GLY A 292 17.83 4.90 -20.98
N VAL A 293 19.15 4.90 -21.06
CA VAL A 293 20.03 5.34 -19.95
C VAL A 293 20.76 6.60 -20.38
N VAL A 294 20.35 7.74 -19.83
CA VAL A 294 20.92 9.04 -20.19
C VAL A 294 21.87 9.48 -19.09
N ASN A 295 23.14 9.71 -19.45
CA ASN A 295 24.20 10.09 -18.50
C ASN A 295 24.39 11.61 -18.51
N PHE A 296 24.50 12.21 -17.32
CA PHE A 296 24.66 13.67 -17.17
C PHE A 296 25.97 14.04 -16.47
N PRO A 297 26.66 15.10 -16.92
CA PRO A 297 27.88 15.58 -16.29
C PRO A 297 27.64 16.23 -14.92
N ASP A 298 26.44 16.77 -14.70
CA ASP A 298 25.99 17.39 -13.45
C ASP A 298 24.57 16.95 -13.07
N PHE A 299 24.26 16.99 -11.78
CA PHE A 299 22.96 16.55 -11.24
C PHE A 299 21.79 17.46 -11.67
N HIS A 300 22.03 18.77 -11.76
CA HIS A 300 20.98 19.74 -12.07
C HIS A 300 20.47 19.59 -13.50
N SER A 301 21.34 19.30 -14.46
CA SER A 301 20.98 19.01 -15.86
C SER A 301 20.09 17.77 -15.97
N ALA A 302 20.32 16.73 -15.16
CA ALA A 302 19.46 15.55 -15.13
C ALA A 302 18.05 15.89 -14.61
N MET A 303 17.98 16.68 -13.52
CA MET A 303 16.71 17.16 -12.97
C MET A 303 15.95 18.04 -13.99
N ASP A 304 16.65 18.96 -14.65
CA ASP A 304 16.05 19.86 -15.64
C ASP A 304 15.53 19.08 -16.85
N ALA A 305 16.30 18.13 -17.38
CA ALA A 305 15.90 17.31 -18.54
C ALA A 305 14.62 16.50 -18.29
N THR A 306 14.35 16.10 -17.05
CA THR A 306 13.19 15.27 -16.68
C THR A 306 11.87 15.90 -17.13
N GLN A 307 11.70 17.23 -17.00
CA GLN A 307 10.47 17.91 -17.41
C GLN A 307 10.23 17.82 -18.93
N HIS A 308 11.31 17.84 -19.73
CA HIS A 308 11.25 17.76 -21.18
C HIS A 308 10.95 16.32 -21.63
N ILE A 309 11.60 15.34 -21.00
CA ILE A 309 11.37 13.92 -21.27
C ILE A 309 9.92 13.53 -20.98
N VAL A 310 9.37 13.98 -19.85
CA VAL A 310 7.97 13.72 -19.50
C VAL A 310 7.01 14.31 -20.54
N ARG A 311 7.24 15.55 -20.99
CA ARG A 311 6.40 16.20 -22.01
C ARG A 311 6.50 15.52 -23.37
N ILE A 312 7.72 15.16 -23.81
CA ILE A 312 7.96 14.53 -25.12
C ILE A 312 7.40 13.10 -25.15
N GLY A 313 7.63 12.34 -24.08
CA GLY A 313 7.21 10.94 -23.99
C GLY A 313 5.68 10.78 -23.91
N GLY A 314 4.98 11.75 -23.34
CA GLY A 314 3.51 11.80 -23.34
C GLY A 314 2.89 10.49 -22.83
N SER A 315 1.91 9.96 -23.57
CA SER A 315 1.22 8.70 -23.25
C SER A 315 2.05 7.43 -23.48
N HIS A 316 3.22 7.54 -24.12
CA HIS A 316 4.12 6.41 -24.39
C HIS A 316 5.17 6.22 -23.30
N LEU A 317 5.39 7.24 -22.47
CA LEU A 317 6.33 7.18 -21.37
C LEU A 317 5.79 6.31 -20.24
N SER A 318 6.59 5.33 -19.82
CA SER A 318 6.21 4.46 -18.70
C SER A 318 6.82 4.91 -17.39
N ALA A 319 8.10 5.29 -17.36
CA ALA A 319 8.80 5.71 -16.15
C ALA A 319 9.89 6.73 -16.49
N VAL A 320 10.28 7.56 -15.52
CA VAL A 320 11.51 8.35 -15.55
C VAL A 320 12.05 8.33 -14.13
N GLU A 321 13.20 7.71 -13.93
CA GLU A 321 13.82 7.56 -12.62
C GLU A 321 15.22 8.18 -12.64
N LEU A 322 15.49 9.03 -11.64
CA LEU A 322 16.78 9.67 -11.47
C LEU A 322 17.63 8.90 -10.47
N VAL A 323 18.86 8.58 -10.86
CA VAL A 323 19.85 7.95 -9.99
C VAL A 323 21.03 8.87 -9.86
N ASP A 324 21.32 9.30 -8.63
CA ASP A 324 22.39 10.23 -8.32
C ASP A 324 23.75 9.54 -8.22
N ARG A 325 24.81 10.36 -8.08
CA ARG A 325 26.17 9.85 -7.92
C ARG A 325 26.30 8.90 -6.73
N THR A 326 25.67 9.23 -5.61
CA THR A 326 25.74 8.44 -4.38
C THR A 326 25.26 7.02 -4.61
N MET A 327 24.07 6.85 -5.23
CA MET A 327 23.53 5.53 -5.55
C MET A 327 24.37 4.79 -6.57
N ILE A 328 24.94 5.47 -7.58
CA ILE A 328 25.83 4.85 -8.56
C ILE A 328 27.07 4.27 -7.86
N ASP A 329 27.72 5.06 -7.00
CA ASP A 329 28.92 4.63 -6.29
C ASP A 329 28.64 3.49 -5.31
N LEU A 330 27.55 3.57 -4.55
CA LEU A 330 27.12 2.48 -3.66
C LEU A 330 26.81 1.19 -4.45
N SER A 331 26.18 1.32 -5.62
CA SER A 331 25.86 0.17 -6.47
C SER A 331 27.12 -0.46 -7.09
N LEU A 332 28.14 0.35 -7.42
CA LEU A 332 29.43 -0.14 -7.90
C LEU A 332 30.25 -0.86 -6.82
N GLN A 333 30.05 -0.54 -5.53
CA GLN A 333 30.67 -1.24 -4.42
C GLN A 333 30.03 -2.62 -4.16
N ASN A 334 28.80 -2.85 -4.64
CA ASN A 334 28.13 -4.13 -4.51
C ASN A 334 28.49 -5.06 -5.70
N PRO A 335 29.18 -6.19 -5.47
CA PRO A 335 29.58 -7.11 -6.54
C PRO A 335 28.41 -7.64 -7.38
N ALA A 336 27.21 -7.74 -6.80
CA ALA A 336 26.02 -8.22 -7.52
C ALA A 336 25.50 -7.21 -8.55
N PHE A 337 25.73 -5.91 -8.34
CA PHE A 337 25.21 -4.84 -9.20
C PHE A 337 26.27 -4.21 -10.09
N ALA A 338 27.53 -4.21 -9.65
CA ALA A 338 28.63 -3.53 -10.35
C ALA A 338 28.76 -3.87 -11.85
N PRO A 339 28.62 -5.14 -12.30
CA PRO A 339 28.70 -5.46 -13.73
C PRO A 339 27.61 -4.74 -14.54
N THR A 340 26.37 -4.78 -14.07
CA THR A 340 25.23 -4.13 -14.74
C THR A 340 25.42 -2.61 -14.76
N ILE A 341 25.78 -1.99 -13.64
CA ILE A 341 25.98 -0.54 -13.56
C ILE A 341 27.06 -0.09 -14.53
N ARG A 342 28.18 -0.81 -14.67
CA ARG A 342 29.25 -0.44 -15.62
C ARG A 342 28.78 -0.41 -17.08
N THR A 343 27.79 -1.21 -17.46
CA THR A 343 27.20 -1.16 -18.82
C THR A 343 26.35 0.08 -19.06
N ALA A 344 25.85 0.70 -17.99
CA ALA A 344 25.00 1.88 -18.02
C ALA A 344 25.78 3.22 -18.04
N LEU A 345 27.07 3.20 -17.65
CA LEU A 345 27.89 4.41 -17.54
C LEU A 345 28.63 4.71 -18.85
N SER A 346 28.42 5.91 -19.39
CA SER A 346 29.08 6.35 -20.62
C SER A 346 30.52 6.81 -20.36
N PRO A 347 31.54 6.27 -21.06
CA PRO A 347 32.93 6.71 -20.90
C PRO A 347 33.13 8.17 -21.37
N HIS A 348 32.20 8.72 -22.15
CA HIS A 348 32.27 10.08 -22.69
C HIS A 348 31.78 11.15 -21.72
N ILE A 349 31.09 10.78 -20.63
CA ILE A 349 30.62 11.71 -19.61
C ILE A 349 31.53 11.58 -18.38
N ASN A 350 32.24 12.65 -18.04
CA ASN A 350 33.17 12.71 -16.91
C ASN A 350 34.11 11.49 -16.84
N HIS A 351 34.61 10.99 -17.97
CA HIS A 351 35.47 9.80 -18.04
C HIS A 351 34.85 8.53 -17.41
N GLY A 352 33.54 8.30 -17.63
CA GLY A 352 32.83 7.16 -17.05
C GLY A 352 32.32 7.41 -15.62
N GLN A 353 32.34 8.65 -15.17
CA GLN A 353 31.94 9.06 -13.83
C GLN A 353 30.84 10.13 -13.86
N PRO A 354 29.67 9.84 -14.45
CA PRO A 354 28.57 10.81 -14.48
C PRO A 354 28.15 11.21 -13.07
N ALA A 355 27.59 12.42 -12.93
CA ALA A 355 27.04 12.91 -11.67
C ALA A 355 25.62 12.38 -11.42
N ALA A 356 24.90 12.03 -12.48
CA ALA A 356 23.59 11.40 -12.42
C ALA A 356 23.29 10.64 -13.71
N ILE A 357 22.34 9.70 -13.63
CA ILE A 357 21.72 9.08 -14.79
C ILE A 357 20.19 9.18 -14.71
N LEU A 358 19.53 9.28 -15.86
CA LEU A 358 18.10 9.05 -15.98
C LEU A 358 17.85 7.70 -16.64
N LEU A 359 16.95 6.92 -16.04
CA LEU A 359 16.38 5.69 -16.58
C LEU A 359 15.00 6.03 -17.15
N VAL A 360 14.82 5.89 -18.47
CA VAL A 360 13.63 6.35 -19.22
C VAL A 360 12.97 5.22 -20.00
#